data_AF-A0A3G1L001-F1
#
_entry.id   AF-A0A3G1L001-F1
#
_cell.length_a   1.000
_cell.length_b   1.000
_cell.length_c   1.000
_cell.angle_alpha   90.00
_cell.angle_beta   90.00
_cell.angle_gamma   90.00
#
_symmetry.space_group_name_H-M   'P 1'
#
loop_
_entity.id
_entity.type
_entity.pdbx_description
1 polymer ?
#
loop_
_entity_poly.entity_id
_entity_poly.type
_entity_poly.pdbx_seq_one_letter_code
_entity_poly.pdbx_strand_id
1 'polypeptide(L)'
;MAQLLPLKFRILHYFSKAKGDVSVDDLLKDLKNEYSGDGQFTKSGVSNHLDSLRAVGMIEVTEPVLNNNELTIKYKITDYGTSRLAYLPQEWQSK
;
A
#
# COMPACT_ATOMS: atom_id res chain seq x y z
N MET A 1 -16.87 -15.37 2.81
CA MET A 1 -16.39 -14.01 3.14
C MET A 1 -14.88 -14.06 3.06
N ALA A 2 -14.24 -13.20 2.25
CA ALA A 2 -12.77 -13.19 2.17
C ALA A 2 -12.20 -12.83 3.55
N GLN A 3 -11.16 -13.53 3.97
CA GLN A 3 -10.44 -13.25 5.20
C GLN A 3 -9.81 -11.85 5.11
N LEU A 4 -9.99 -11.03 6.15
CA LEU A 4 -9.33 -9.73 6.22
C LEU A 4 -7.81 -9.94 6.26
N LEU A 5 -7.11 -9.37 5.28
CA LEU A 5 -5.64 -9.45 5.23
C LEU A 5 -5.03 -8.61 6.36
N PRO A 6 -3.88 -9.01 6.92
CA PRO A 6 -3.03 -8.09 7.66
C PRO A 6 -2.74 -6.82 6.85
N LEU A 7 -2.77 -5.66 7.50
CA LEU A 7 -2.70 -4.33 6.86
C LEU A 7 -1.56 -4.21 5.82
N LYS A 8 -0.34 -4.65 6.16
CA LYS A 8 0.81 -4.60 5.26
C LYS A 8 0.59 -5.37 3.95
N PHE A 9 -0.06 -6.54 4.00
CA PHE A 9 -0.36 -7.34 2.80
C PHE A 9 -1.49 -6.72 2.00
N ARG A 10 -2.49 -6.14 2.67
CA ARG A 10 -3.55 -5.40 2.00
C ARG A 10 -3.02 -4.17 1.26
N ILE A 11 -2.07 -3.45 1.86
CA ILE A 11 -1.38 -2.31 1.23
C ILE A 11 -0.67 -2.79 -0.04
N LEU A 12 0.12 -3.87 0.02
CA LEU A 12 0.79 -4.41 -1.17
C LEU A 12 -0.22 -4.83 -2.26
N HIS A 13 -1.30 -5.50 -1.88
CA HIS A 13 -2.40 -5.84 -2.80
C HIS A 13 -3.09 -4.59 -3.37
N TYR A 14 -3.25 -3.52 -2.58
CA TYR A 14 -3.82 -2.27 -3.08
C TYR A 14 -2.97 -1.70 -4.21
N PHE A 15 -1.64 -1.65 -4.03
CA PHE A 15 -0.73 -1.17 -5.07
C PHE A 15 -0.78 -1.98 -6.37
N SER A 16 -1.11 -3.27 -6.31
CA SER A 16 -1.24 -4.09 -7.52
C SER A 16 -2.53 -3.83 -8.30
N LYS A 17 -3.52 -3.18 -7.68
CA LYS A 17 -4.81 -2.83 -8.29
C LYS A 17 -4.92 -1.35 -8.63
N ALA A 18 -4.11 -0.51 -8.02
CA ALA A 18 -4.01 0.90 -8.35
C ALA A 18 -3.55 1.08 -9.81
N LYS A 19 -4.24 1.95 -10.56
CA LYS A 19 -3.90 2.24 -11.96
C LYS A 19 -2.80 3.31 -12.12
N GLY A 20 -2.23 3.78 -11.02
CA GLY A 20 -1.22 4.84 -11.01
C GLY A 20 -0.56 4.95 -9.65
N ASP A 21 0.18 6.04 -9.48
CA ASP A 21 0.99 6.25 -8.28
C ASP A 21 0.11 6.65 -7.08
N VAL A 22 0.41 6.06 -5.93
CA VAL A 22 -0.42 6.13 -4.73
C VAL A 22 0.36 6.78 -3.61
N SER A 23 -0.28 7.70 -2.88
CA SER A 23 0.26 8.32 -1.67
C SER A 23 -0.23 7.65 -0.39
N VAL A 24 0.38 8.00 0.75
CA VAL A 24 -0.12 7.57 2.07
C VAL A 24 -1.55 8.05 2.33
N ASP A 25 -1.89 9.25 1.86
CA ASP A 25 -3.21 9.84 2.07
C ASP A 25 -4.29 9.12 1.24
N ASP A 26 -3.94 8.66 0.03
CA ASP A 26 -4.82 7.82 -0.80
C ASP A 26 -5.12 6.48 -0.11
N LEU A 27 -4.11 5.83 0.47
CA LEU A 27 -4.27 4.59 1.24
C LEU A 27 -5.17 4.78 2.47
N LEU A 28 -4.93 5.84 3.24
CA LEU A 28 -5.73 6.16 4.42
C LEU A 28 -7.19 6.45 4.07
N LYS A 29 -7.44 7.07 2.91
CA LYS A 29 -8.78 7.34 2.41
C LYS A 29 -9.49 6.05 1.96
N ASP A 30 -8.84 5.27 1.11
CA ASP A 30 -9.48 4.15 0.42
C ASP A 30 -9.63 2.92 1.30
N LEU A 31 -8.68 2.68 2.22
CA LEU A 31 -8.71 1.54 3.14
C LEU A 31 -9.46 1.85 4.45
N LYS A 32 -9.99 3.07 4.61
CA LYS A 32 -10.61 3.53 5.86
C LYS A 32 -11.71 2.61 6.35
N ASN A 33 -12.62 2.19 5.47
CA ASN A 33 -13.76 1.35 5.83
C ASN A 33 -13.34 -0.07 6.23
N GLU A 34 -12.17 -0.51 5.79
CA GLU A 34 -11.64 -1.86 6.07
C GLU A 34 -10.77 -1.88 7.34
N TYR A 35 -10.00 -0.82 7.62
CA TYR A 35 -8.94 -0.83 8.64
C TYR A 35 -9.02 0.28 9.70
N SER A 36 -10.08 1.09 9.76
CA SER A 36 -10.18 2.17 10.77
C SER A 36 -10.08 1.71 12.22
N GLY A 37 -10.34 0.44 12.50
CA GLY A 37 -10.20 -0.16 13.84
C GLY A 37 -8.82 -0.74 14.15
N ASP A 38 -7.90 -0.78 13.17
CA ASP A 38 -6.54 -1.30 13.35
C ASP A 38 -5.64 -0.20 13.94
N GLY A 39 -4.93 -0.50 15.03
CA GLY A 39 -4.05 0.46 15.72
C GLY A 39 -2.88 0.97 14.86
N GLN A 40 -2.49 0.24 13.81
CA GLN A 40 -1.47 0.66 12.86
C GLN A 40 -2.03 1.46 11.68
N PHE A 41 -3.36 1.60 11.57
CA PHE A 41 -4.02 2.40 10.54
C PHE A 41 -3.99 3.90 10.86
N THR A 42 -2.78 4.44 10.93
CA THR A 42 -2.48 5.87 11.12
C THR A 42 -1.47 6.30 10.06
N LYS A 43 -1.33 7.61 9.79
CA LYS A 43 -0.34 8.11 8.81
C LYS A 43 1.06 7.59 9.11
N SER A 44 1.48 7.59 10.37
CA SER A 44 2.79 7.05 10.79
C SER A 44 2.90 5.53 10.58
N GLY A 45 1.88 4.76 10.97
CA GLY A 45 1.90 3.30 10.82
C GLY A 45 1.90 2.86 9.35
N VAL A 46 1.06 3.48 8.52
CA VAL A 46 1.03 3.22 7.07
C VAL A 46 2.36 3.64 6.42
N SER A 47 2.92 4.81 6.77
CA SER A 47 4.25 5.22 6.28
C SER A 47 5.34 4.21 6.64
N ASN A 48 5.36 3.69 7.87
CA ASN A 48 6.33 2.66 8.27
C ASN A 48 6.19 1.36 7.46
N HIS A 49 4.96 0.98 7.10
CA HIS A 49 4.73 -0.13 6.18
C HIS A 49 5.25 0.16 4.77
N LEU A 50 5.01 1.37 4.25
CA LEU A 50 5.53 1.81 2.95
C LEU A 50 7.07 1.79 2.93
N ASP A 51 7.71 2.32 3.96
CA ASP A 51 9.17 2.30 4.07
C ASP A 51 9.71 0.87 4.13
N SER A 52 9.04 -0.02 4.88
CA SER A 52 9.40 -1.42 4.94
C SER A 52 9.26 -2.13 3.59
N LEU A 53 8.19 -1.86 2.84
CA LEU A 53 7.94 -2.43 1.51
C LEU A 53 8.93 -1.88 0.48
N ARG A 54 9.26 -0.60 0.56
CA ARG A 54 10.26 0.06 -0.28
C ARG A 54 11.66 -0.49 -0.01
N ALA A 55 12.04 -0.64 1.26
CA ALA A 55 13.36 -1.13 1.65
C ALA A 55 13.65 -2.53 1.09
N VAL A 56 12.62 -3.37 0.92
CA VAL A 56 12.73 -4.70 0.32
C VAL A 56 12.46 -4.72 -1.19
N GLY A 57 12.26 -3.56 -1.81
CA GLY A 57 12.05 -3.42 -3.25
C GLY A 57 10.69 -3.87 -3.78
N MET A 58 9.68 -4.04 -2.90
CA MET A 58 8.32 -4.42 -3.33
C MET A 58 7.53 -3.25 -3.92
N ILE A 59 7.85 -2.03 -3.47
CA ILE A 59 7.35 -0.79 -4.05
C ILE A 59 8.51 0.17 -4.28
N GLU A 60 8.33 1.12 -5.17
CA GLU A 60 9.31 2.18 -5.44
C GLU A 60 8.66 3.55 -5.42
N VAL A 61 9.45 4.58 -5.07
CA VAL A 61 9.02 5.97 -5.16
C VAL A 61 9.05 6.38 -6.62
N THR A 62 8.00 7.02 -7.10
CA THR A 62 7.94 7.53 -8.48
C THR A 62 8.44 8.96 -8.53
N GLU A 63 7.64 9.90 -8.04
CA GLU A 63 7.99 11.31 -7.97
C GLU A 63 7.42 11.93 -6.68
N PRO A 64 8.25 12.64 -5.89
CA PRO A 64 7.73 13.47 -4.81
C PRO A 64 7.07 14.72 -5.38
N VAL A 65 5.81 14.96 -5.05
CA VAL A 65 5.05 16.15 -5.47
C VAL A 65 4.96 17.11 -4.30
N LEU A 66 5.44 18.34 -4.47
CA LEU A 66 5.25 19.40 -3.48
C LEU A 66 3.89 20.07 -3.73
N ASN A 67 2.95 19.92 -2.80
CA ASN A 67 1.63 20.56 -2.84
C ASN A 67 1.42 21.37 -1.56
N ASN A 68 1.08 22.66 -1.66
CA ASN A 68 0.80 23.53 -0.51
C ASN A 68 1.87 23.48 0.61
N ASN A 69 3.15 23.52 0.25
CA ASN A 69 4.30 23.36 1.16
C ASN A 69 4.41 21.99 1.86
N GLU A 70 3.59 21.00 1.49
CA GLU A 70 3.72 19.61 1.96
C GLU A 70 4.28 18.73 0.86
N LEU A 71 5.30 17.93 1.19
CA LEU A 71 5.90 16.99 0.26
C LEU A 71 5.10 15.68 0.28
N THR A 72 4.34 15.41 -0.79
CA THR A 72 3.62 14.16 -0.97
C THR A 72 4.49 13.17 -1.73
N ILE A 73 4.89 12.09 -1.06
CA ILE A 73 5.60 10.98 -1.70
C ILE A 73 4.58 10.05 -2.34
N LYS A 74 4.80 9.70 -3.61
CA LYS A 74 4.00 8.70 -4.30
C LYS A 74 4.81 7.44 -4.58
N TYR A 75 4.12 6.31 -4.59
CA TYR A 75 4.71 5.00 -4.73
C TYR A 75 3.96 4.18 -5.79
N LYS A 76 4.65 3.23 -6.41
CA LYS A 76 4.04 2.20 -7.26
C LYS A 76 4.63 0.82 -6.94
N ILE A 77 3.90 -0.23 -7.27
CA ILE A 77 4.39 -1.61 -7.13
C ILE A 77 5.48 -1.90 -8.16
N THR A 78 6.49 -2.69 -7.78
CA THR A 78 7.50 -3.22 -8.71
C THR A 78 7.08 -4.58 -9.26
N ASP A 79 7.77 -5.07 -10.29
CA ASP A 79 7.61 -6.46 -10.75
C ASP A 79 7.90 -7.46 -9.62
N TYR A 80 8.92 -7.14 -8.80
CA TYR A 80 9.24 -7.91 -7.61
C TYR A 80 8.06 -7.96 -6.64
N GLY A 81 7.48 -6.80 -6.27
CA GLY A 81 6.32 -6.73 -5.40
C GLY A 81 5.11 -7.52 -5.95
N THR A 82 4.87 -7.39 -7.25
CA THR A 82 3.79 -8.10 -7.94
C THR A 82 3.97 -9.62 -7.85
N SER A 83 5.19 -10.12 -8.04
CA SER A 83 5.49 -11.56 -7.92
C SER A 83 5.17 -12.13 -6.53
N ARG A 84 5.20 -11.31 -5.48
CA ARG A 84 4.93 -11.73 -4.10
C ARG A 84 3.44 -11.87 -3.78
N LEU A 85 2.55 -11.37 -4.64
CA LEU A 85 1.10 -11.55 -4.49
C LEU A 85 0.68 -13.02 -4.61
N ALA A 86 1.50 -13.85 -5.26
CA ALA A 86 1.28 -15.30 -5.34
C ALA A 86 1.30 -16.01 -3.98
N TYR A 87 1.79 -15.35 -2.92
CA TYR A 87 1.78 -15.87 -1.54
C TYR A 87 0.55 -15.45 -0.73
N LEU A 88 -0.32 -14.60 -1.29
CA LEU A 88 -1.59 -14.24 -0.63
C LEU A 88 -2.55 -15.45 -0.67
N PRO A 89 -3.57 -15.50 0.20
CA PRO A 89 -4.63 -16.50 0.11
C PRO A 89 -5.30 -16.46 -1.28
N GLN A 90 -5.77 -17.61 -1.77
CA GLN A 90 -6.26 -17.78 -3.14
C GLN A 90 -7.35 -16.78 -3.54
N GLU A 91 -8.24 -16.43 -2.61
CA GLU A 91 -9.29 -15.42 -2.79
C GLU A 91 -8.76 -14.00 -3.09
N TRP A 92 -7.53 -13.70 -2.70
CA TRP A 92 -6.85 -12.43 -2.94
C TRP A 92 -5.87 -12.49 -4.13
N GLN A 93 -5.66 -13.65 -4.75
CA GLN A 93 -4.76 -13.82 -5.90
C GLN A 93 -5.39 -13.45 -7.26
N SER A 94 -6.63 -12.96 -7.28
CA SER A 94 -7.36 -12.69 -8.52
C SER A 94 -6.65 -11.63 -9.38
N LYS A 95 -6.40 -11.96 -10.66
CA LYS A 95 -5.81 -11.09 -11.70
C LYS A 95 -6.58 -9.78 -11.87
#